data_AF-A0AA94S9S3-F1
#
_entry.id   AF-A0AA94S9S3-F1
#
_cell.length_a   1.000
_cell.length_b   1.000
_cell.length_c   1.000
_cell.angle_alpha   90.00
_cell.angle_beta   90.00
_cell.angle_gamma   90.00
#
_symmetry.space_group_name_H-M   'P 1'
#
loop_
_entity.id
_entity.type
_entity.pdbx_description
1 polymer ?
#
loop_
_entity_poly.entity_id
_entity_poly.type
_entity_poly.pdbx_seq_one_letter_code
_entity_poly.pdbx_strand_id
1 'polypeptide(L)'
;MLGNCFYHLYDYAGDDNIYFFVNNDLSENKKLFISVSINSQTSKSMLILTNLGKEMQMNWEYNFPVDPQGQSDWYYMENYMPEVFADVKMSLNYLQA
;
A
#
# COMPACT_ATOMS: atom_id res chain seq x y z
N MET A 1 -2.90 -7.08 -14.81
CA MET A 1 -2.84 -5.73 -14.18
C MET A 1 -1.47 -5.62 -13.54
N LEU A 2 -0.61 -4.69 -13.96
CA LEU A 2 0.76 -4.58 -13.43
C LEU A 2 0.78 -3.77 -12.13
N GLY A 3 1.65 -4.14 -11.19
CA GLY A 3 2.00 -3.26 -10.06
C GLY A 3 0.99 -3.16 -8.92
N ASN A 4 -0.04 -4.00 -8.90
CA ASN A 4 -0.93 -4.07 -7.75
C ASN A 4 -0.24 -4.80 -6.59
N CYS A 5 -0.47 -4.32 -5.38
CA CYS A 5 -0.01 -4.92 -4.13
C CYS A 5 -1.18 -5.18 -3.22
N PHE A 6 -1.29 -6.39 -2.68
CA PHE A 6 -2.37 -6.79 -1.78
C PHE A 6 -1.80 -7.41 -0.51
N TYR A 7 -2.52 -7.22 0.59
CA TYR A 7 -2.26 -7.90 1.85
C TYR A 7 -3.30 -9.00 2.08
N HIS A 8 -2.85 -10.19 2.47
CA HIS A 8 -3.70 -11.34 2.80
C HIS A 8 -3.37 -11.88 4.21
N LEU A 9 -4.42 -12.20 4.97
CA LEU A 9 -4.36 -12.78 6.32
C LEU A 9 -4.43 -14.31 6.35
N TYR A 10 -4.62 -14.92 5.18
CA TYR A 10 -4.88 -16.35 5.00
C TYR A 10 -3.88 -16.93 4.00
N ASP A 11 -3.73 -18.26 3.99
CA ASP A 11 -2.85 -18.95 3.05
C ASP A 11 -3.27 -18.73 1.59
N TYR A 12 -2.30 -18.46 0.73
CA TYR A 12 -2.52 -18.19 -0.68
C TYR A 12 -1.39 -18.75 -1.53
N ALA A 13 -1.72 -19.03 -2.80
CA ALA A 13 -0.75 -19.35 -3.83
C ALA A 13 -0.70 -18.20 -4.84
N GLY A 14 0.47 -17.95 -5.38
CA GLY A 14 0.66 -17.04 -6.50
C GLY A 14 0.78 -17.83 -7.78
N ASP A 15 0.21 -17.27 -8.84
CA ASP A 15 0.44 -17.67 -10.22
C ASP A 15 1.65 -16.89 -10.80
N ASP A 16 1.81 -16.90 -12.11
CA ASP A 16 2.88 -16.19 -12.80
C ASP A 16 2.94 -14.67 -12.48
N ASN A 17 4.17 -14.15 -12.35
CA ASN A 17 4.47 -12.73 -12.12
C ASN A 17 3.96 -12.14 -10.79
N ILE A 18 3.83 -12.97 -9.76
CA ILE A 18 3.54 -12.53 -8.39
C ILE A 18 4.82 -12.57 -7.55
N TYR A 19 5.10 -11.47 -6.84
CA TYR A 19 6.18 -11.37 -5.87
C TYR A 19 5.60 -11.40 -4.46
N PHE A 20 6.23 -12.19 -3.58
CA PHE A 20 5.81 -12.32 -2.19
C PHE A 20 6.72 -11.50 -1.29
N PHE A 21 6.11 -10.62 -0.49
CA PHE A 21 6.78 -9.93 0.60
C PHE A 21 6.36 -10.58 1.92
N VAL A 22 7.19 -11.51 2.41
CA VAL A 22 6.96 -12.24 3.67
C VAL A 22 7.85 -11.66 4.75
N ASN A 23 7.24 -11.04 5.76
CA ASN A 23 7.94 -10.47 6.90
C ASN A 23 7.13 -10.68 8.18
N ASN A 24 7.71 -11.35 9.18
CA ASN A 24 7.02 -11.69 10.44
C ASN A 24 7.19 -10.61 11.52
N ASP A 25 8.12 -9.68 11.34
CA ASP A 25 8.38 -8.59 12.27
C ASP A 25 7.42 -7.40 12.04
N LEU A 26 6.81 -7.34 10.85
CA LEU A 26 5.81 -6.34 10.51
C LEU A 26 4.40 -6.82 10.88
N SER A 27 3.69 -5.94 11.59
CA SER A 27 2.27 -6.10 11.90
C SER A 27 1.40 -6.04 10.64
N GLU A 28 0.14 -6.44 10.79
CA GLU A 28 -0.87 -6.36 9.74
C GLU A 28 -1.11 -4.90 9.29
N ASN A 29 -1.16 -3.96 10.25
CA ASN A 29 -1.34 -2.54 9.97
C ASN A 29 -0.21 -1.99 9.09
N LYS A 30 1.04 -2.31 9.42
CA LYS A 30 2.21 -1.91 8.63
C LYS A 30 2.17 -2.50 7.22
N LYS A 31 1.83 -3.79 7.09
CA LYS A 31 1.70 -4.45 5.78
C LYS A 31 0.59 -3.85 4.93
N LEU A 32 -0.55 -3.55 5.54
CA LEU A 32 -1.66 -2.90 4.86
C LEU A 32 -1.30 -1.48 4.41
N PHE A 33 -0.64 -0.70 5.27
CA PHE A 33 -0.12 0.62 4.93
C PHE A 33 0.80 0.56 3.70
N ILE A 34 1.74 -0.39 3.69
CA ILE A 34 2.68 -0.59 2.57
C ILE A 34 1.92 -0.91 1.28
N SER A 35 0.99 -1.86 1.34
CA SER A 35 0.19 -2.31 0.18
C SER A 35 -0.62 -1.16 -0.44
N VAL A 36 -1.33 -0.39 0.38
CA VAL A 36 -2.10 0.77 -0.10
C VAL A 36 -1.18 1.88 -0.64
N SER A 37 -0.04 2.13 0.01
CA SER A 37 0.93 3.12 -0.44
C SER A 37 1.54 2.78 -1.81
N ILE A 38 1.84 1.51 -2.04
CA ILE A 38 2.31 1.00 -3.34
C ILE A 38 1.24 1.19 -4.41
N ASN A 39 -0.01 0.83 -4.11
CA ASN A 39 -1.12 0.98 -5.06
C ASN A 39 -1.38 2.44 -5.44
N SER A 40 -1.34 3.34 -4.46
CA SER A 40 -1.52 4.78 -4.66
C SER A 40 -0.46 5.35 -5.59
N GLN A 41 0.81 5.04 -5.33
CA GLN A 41 1.94 5.50 -6.16
C GLN A 41 1.92 4.88 -7.56
N THR A 42 1.64 3.58 -7.66
CA THR A 42 1.52 2.87 -8.94
C THR A 42 0.43 3.47 -9.81
N SER A 43 -0.77 3.68 -9.24
CA SER A 43 -1.91 4.23 -9.97
C SER A 43 -1.62 5.63 -10.49
N LYS A 44 -0.97 6.46 -9.67
CA LYS A 44 -0.55 7.82 -10.07
C LYS A 44 0.48 7.78 -11.20
N SER A 45 1.50 6.94 -11.09
CA SER A 45 2.54 6.81 -12.12
C SER A 45 1.99 6.27 -13.44
N MET A 46 1.12 5.26 -13.40
CA MET A 46 0.44 4.74 -14.59
C MET A 46 -0.40 5.82 -15.28
N LEU A 47 -1.21 6.57 -14.53
CA LEU A 47 -2.03 7.65 -15.08
C LEU A 47 -1.16 8.70 -15.81
N ILE A 48 -0.03 9.07 -15.23
CA ILE A 48 0.91 10.02 -15.84
C ILE A 48 1.49 9.45 -17.14
N LEU A 49 1.96 8.20 -17.14
CA LEU A 49 2.54 7.56 -18.31
C LEU A 49 1.54 7.43 -19.46
N THR A 50 0.31 7.01 -19.16
CA THR A 50 -0.78 6.94 -20.14
C THR A 50 -1.07 8.30 -20.75
N ASN A 51 -1.18 9.35 -19.92
CA ASN A 51 -1.45 10.71 -20.40
C ASN A 51 -0.31 11.30 -21.24
N LEU A 52 0.93 10.86 -21.03
CA LEU A 52 2.10 11.31 -21.78
C LEU A 52 2.44 10.41 -22.98
N GLY A 53 1.70 9.31 -23.20
CA GLY A 53 1.99 8.33 -24.24
C GLY A 53 3.36 7.66 -24.08
N LYS A 54 3.85 7.53 -22.84
CA LYS A 54 5.16 6.95 -22.54
C LYS A 54 5.04 5.50 -22.09
N GLU A 55 6.03 4.69 -22.45
CA GLU A 55 6.13 3.31 -21.96
C GLU A 55 6.60 3.26 -20.49
N MET A 56 6.17 2.21 -19.79
CA MET A 56 6.59 1.94 -18.42
C MET A 56 8.06 1.48 -18.39
N GLN A 57 8.88 2.18 -17.60
CA GLN A 57 10.18 1.65 -17.18
C GLN A 57 9.97 0.71 -15.99
N MET A 58 10.66 -0.44 -15.98
CA MET A 58 10.47 -1.50 -14.96
C MET A 58 11.21 -1.26 -13.63
N ASN A 59 11.93 -0.15 -13.48
CA ASN A 59 12.62 0.19 -12.23
C ASN A 59 11.75 1.11 -11.40
N TRP A 60 10.92 0.53 -10.54
CA TRP A 60 10.01 1.27 -9.68
C TRP A 60 10.56 1.36 -8.27
N GLU A 61 10.62 2.59 -7.76
CA GLU A 61 10.91 2.91 -6.38
C GLU A 61 9.66 3.49 -5.74
N TYR A 62 9.39 3.08 -4.50
CA TYR A 62 8.25 3.53 -3.73
C TYR A 62 8.73 4.33 -2.54
N ASN A 63 8.18 5.54 -2.38
CA ASN A 63 8.50 6.39 -1.25
C ASN A 63 7.62 6.01 -0.07
N PHE A 64 8.25 5.95 1.11
CA PHE A 64 7.60 5.69 2.38
C PHE A 64 7.98 6.78 3.39
N PRO A 65 7.14 7.05 4.40
CA PRO A 65 7.48 7.97 5.48
C PRO A 65 8.74 7.48 6.22
N VAL A 66 9.57 8.46 6.58
CA VAL A 66 10.81 8.25 7.32
C VAL A 66 10.80 9.03 8.63
N ASP A 67 11.44 8.48 9.64
CA ASP A 67 11.66 9.12 10.92
C ASP A 67 12.75 10.21 10.81
N PRO A 68 12.98 11.01 11.87
CA PRO A 68 14.03 12.04 11.86
C PRO A 68 15.45 11.51 11.66
N GLN A 69 15.69 10.19 11.81
CA GLN A 69 16.96 9.52 11.58
C GLN A 69 17.09 8.98 10.14
N GLY A 70 16.06 9.19 9.30
CA GLY A 70 16.01 8.73 7.92
C GLY A 70 15.70 7.23 7.78
N GLN A 71 15.28 6.56 8.85
CA GLN A 71 14.79 5.18 8.79
C GLN A 71 13.29 5.16 8.53
N SER A 72 12.73 4.02 8.10
CA SER A 72 11.28 3.90 7.90
C SER A 72 10.51 4.21 9.20
N ASP A 73 9.51 5.09 9.11
CA ASP A 73 8.69 5.46 10.26
C ASP A 73 7.65 4.38 10.56
N TRP A 74 8.10 3.30 11.19
CA TRP A 74 7.27 2.17 11.56
C TRP A 74 6.18 2.53 12.57
N TYR A 75 6.42 3.53 13.41
CA TYR A 75 5.46 3.99 14.40
C TYR A 75 4.27 4.68 13.71
N TYR A 76 4.55 5.59 12.77
CA TYR A 76 3.50 6.22 11.97
C TYR A 76 2.69 5.19 11.18
N MET A 77 3.36 4.27 10.47
CA MET A 77 2.67 3.26 9.65
C MET A 77 1.77 2.33 10.47
N GLU A 78 2.16 2.01 11.71
CA GLU A 78 1.35 1.19 12.63
C GLU A 78 0.06 1.90 13.03
N ASN A 79 0.16 3.19 13.40
CA ASN A 79 -0.94 3.91 14.04
C ASN A 79 -1.89 4.59 13.03
N TYR A 80 -1.42 4.86 11.81
CA TYR A 80 -2.24 5.50 10.78
C TYR A 80 -3.44 4.64 10.33
N MET A 81 -3.23 3.34 10.09
CA MET A 81 -4.31 2.48 9.57
C MET A 81 -5.51 2.35 10.52
N PRO A 82 -5.33 2.17 11.85
CA PRO A 82 -6.44 2.21 12.79
C PRO A 82 -7.28 3.49 12.74
N GLU A 83 -6.65 4.66 12.60
CA GLU A 83 -7.35 5.94 12.49
C GLU A 83 -8.21 5.99 11.22
N VAL A 84 -7.66 5.59 10.07
CA VAL A 84 -8.39 5.49 8.80
C VAL A 84 -9.61 4.58 8.93
N PHE A 85 -9.46 3.42 9.58
CA PHE A 85 -10.59 2.50 9.79
C PHE A 85 -11.66 3.06 10.71
N ALA A 86 -11.27 3.83 11.74
CA ALA A 86 -12.22 4.51 12.61
C ALA A 86 -13.06 5.53 11.84
N ASP A 87 -12.44 6.33 10.98
CA ASP A 87 -13.11 7.33 10.14
C ASP A 87 -14.07 6.69 9.13
N VAL A 88 -13.63 5.60 8.49
CA VAL A 88 -14.47 4.83 7.56
C VAL A 88 -15.68 4.26 8.30
N LYS A 89 -15.49 3.69 9.48
CA LYS A 89 -16.59 3.14 10.29
C LYS A 89 -17.60 4.23 10.67
N MET A 90 -17.12 5.41 11.06
CA MET A 90 -17.98 6.55 11.38
C MET A 90 -18.79 6.99 10.16
N SER A 91 -18.14 7.10 9.00
CA SER A 91 -18.79 7.47 7.72
C SER A 91 -19.86 6.45 7.31
N LEU A 92 -19.59 5.15 7.47
CA LEU A 92 -20.56 4.09 7.17
C LEU A 92 -21.78 4.16 8.08
N ASN A 93 -21.60 4.46 9.37
CA ASN A 93 -22.72 4.62 10.29
C ASN A 93 -23.62 5.79 9.90
N TYR A 94 -23.04 6.91 9.42
CA TYR A 94 -23.82 8.05 8.93
C TYR A 94 -24.65 7.71 7.68
N LEU A 95 -24.16 6.84 6.80
CA LEU A 95 -24.88 6.42 5.59
C LEU A 95 -26.02 5.43 5.88
N GLN A 96 -26.01 4.80 7.06
CA GLN A 96 -27.02 3.84 7.49
C GLN A 96 -28.15 4.47 8.33
N ALA A 97 -28.02 5.74 8.70
CA ALA A 97 -28.97 6.52 9.49
C ALA A 97 -29.90 7.36 8.59
#